data_AF-A0A1E3NS09-F1
#
_entry.id   AF-A0A1E3NS09-F1
#
_cell.length_a   1.000
_cell.length_b   1.000
_cell.length_c   1.000
_cell.angle_alpha   90.00
_cell.angle_beta   90.00
_cell.angle_gamma   90.00
#
_symmetry.space_group_name_H-M   'P 1'
#
loop_
_entity.id
_entity.type
_entity.pdbx_description
1 polymer ?
#
loop_
_entity_poly.entity_id
_entity_poly.type
_entity_poly.pdbx_seq_one_letter_code
_entity_poly.pdbx_strand_id
1 'polypeptide(L)'
;MFGPFRASPVSLGGLLWKRSWRLSAPQKRRQRHRMQLVDSNIDVLYEGLKANEMSSKKVEDLKNNFPRENEMKSKDKYTVFNKHARGYRKGAHFVPKWTKLSLRENPENF
;
A
#
# COMPACT_ATOMS: atom_id res chain seq x y z
N MET A 1 1.25 6.46 -52.57
CA MET A 1 -0.22 6.39 -52.38
C MET A 1 -0.52 5.01 -51.80
N PHE A 2 -0.94 4.92 -50.53
CA PHE A 2 -1.17 3.63 -49.87
C PHE A 2 -2.51 3.03 -50.34
N GLY A 3 -2.52 1.75 -50.74
CA GLY A 3 -3.66 1.05 -51.32
C GLY A 3 -4.80 0.72 -50.33
N PRO A 4 -5.85 0.00 -50.79
CA PRO A 4 -7.13 -0.21 -50.07
C PRO A 4 -7.03 -1.01 -48.76
N PHE A 5 -5.86 -1.52 -48.40
CA PHE A 5 -5.59 -2.18 -47.13
C PHE A 5 -4.62 -1.32 -46.31
N ARG A 6 -5.14 -0.27 -45.66
CA ARG A 6 -4.40 0.46 -44.65
C ARG A 6 -4.32 -0.40 -43.39
N ALA A 7 -3.13 -0.88 -43.02
CA ALA A 7 -2.90 -1.41 -41.67
C ALA A 7 -3.25 -0.29 -40.67
N SER A 8 -4.27 -0.50 -39.84
CA SER A 8 -4.53 0.42 -38.73
C SER A 8 -3.32 0.37 -37.80
N PRO A 9 -2.88 1.51 -37.22
CA PRO A 9 -1.86 1.44 -36.18
C PRO A 9 -2.41 0.55 -35.07
N VAL A 10 -1.64 -0.47 -34.69
CA VAL A 10 -1.95 -1.29 -33.51
C VAL A 10 -2.17 -0.31 -32.38
N SER A 11 -3.37 -0.30 -31.78
CA SER A 11 -3.72 0.66 -30.74
C SER A 11 -2.94 0.32 -29.48
N LEU A 12 -1.70 0.81 -29.39
CA LEU A 12 -0.81 0.68 -28.24
C LEU A 12 -1.30 1.63 -27.13
N GLY A 13 -2.47 1.33 -26.56
CA GLY A 13 -3.06 2.12 -25.47
C GLY A 13 -4.55 2.46 -25.59
N GLY A 14 -5.33 1.76 -26.42
CA GLY A 14 -6.76 2.05 -26.62
C GLY A 14 -7.65 1.87 -25.38
N LEU A 15 -7.21 1.09 -24.38
CA LEU A 15 -7.96 0.89 -23.14
C LEU A 15 -7.57 1.92 -22.06
N LEU A 16 -8.51 2.83 -21.76
CA LEU A 16 -8.30 3.86 -20.75
C LEU A 16 -8.53 3.33 -19.33
N TRP A 17 -7.43 3.07 -18.62
CA TRP A 17 -7.45 2.82 -17.17
C TRP A 17 -7.45 4.14 -16.40
N LYS A 18 -8.62 4.79 -16.28
CA LYS A 18 -8.74 6.10 -15.63
C LYS A 18 -8.42 6.04 -14.14
N ARG A 19 -7.15 6.30 -13.79
CA ARG A 19 -6.65 6.24 -12.42
C ARG A 19 -5.77 7.42 -12.10
N SER A 20 -6.15 8.20 -11.09
CA SER A 20 -5.35 9.33 -10.60
C SER A 20 -3.99 8.84 -10.07
N TRP A 21 -2.93 9.61 -10.35
CA TRP A 21 -1.59 9.38 -9.79
C TRP A 21 -1.53 9.61 -8.27
N ARG A 22 -2.47 10.39 -7.71
CA ARG A 22 -2.55 10.71 -6.28
C ARG A 22 -3.86 10.24 -5.63
N LEU A 23 -3.78 9.94 -4.34
CA LEU A 23 -4.93 9.68 -3.47
C LEU A 23 -5.67 10.98 -3.12
N SER A 24 -7.00 10.92 -3.10
CA SER A 24 -7.84 12.02 -2.58
C SER A 24 -7.82 12.08 -1.05
N ALA A 25 -8.17 13.22 -0.47
CA ALA A 25 -8.28 13.40 0.97
C ALA A 25 -9.13 12.31 1.69
N PRO A 26 -10.34 11.95 1.22
CA PRO A 26 -11.12 10.89 1.86
C PRO A 26 -10.48 9.50 1.72
N GLN A 27 -9.77 9.22 0.63
CA GLN A 27 -9.03 7.97 0.50
C GLN A 27 -7.85 7.92 1.48
N LYS A 28 -7.13 9.03 1.68
CA LYS A 28 -6.06 9.13 2.68
C LYS A 28 -6.60 8.91 4.10
N ARG A 29 -7.76 9.51 4.44
CA ARG A 29 -8.44 9.28 5.72
C ARG A 29 -8.77 7.80 5.93
N ARG A 30 -9.37 7.14 4.93
CA ARG A 30 -9.68 5.70 5.01
C ARG A 30 -8.43 4.83 5.12
N GLN A 31 -7.33 5.22 4.48
CA GLN A 31 -6.06 4.51 4.60
C GLN A 31 -5.52 4.60 6.04
N ARG A 32 -5.53 5.78 6.66
CA ARG A 32 -5.14 5.95 8.07
C ARG A 32 -6.02 5.12 9.01
N HIS A 33 -7.33 5.17 8.82
CA HIS A 33 -8.27 4.36 9.61
C HIS A 33 -7.99 2.85 9.49
N ARG A 34 -7.72 2.34 8.28
CA ARG A 34 -7.35 0.92 8.11
C ARG A 34 -6.04 0.57 8.81
N MET A 35 -5.06 1.48 8.78
CA MET A 35 -3.79 1.28 9.45
C MET A 35 -3.99 1.23 10.98
N GLN A 36 -4.73 2.19 11.54
CA GLN A 36 -5.09 2.23 12.95
C GLN A 36 -5.88 0.99 13.39
N LEU A 37 -6.78 0.49 12.56
CA LEU A 37 -7.55 -0.74 12.84
C LEU A 37 -6.65 -1.99 12.88
N VAL A 38 -5.64 -2.07 11.99
CA VAL A 38 -4.66 -3.16 12.04
C VAL A 38 -3.84 -3.07 13.32
N ASP A 39 -3.42 -1.86 13.70
CA ASP A 39 -2.64 -1.63 14.91
C ASP A 39 -3.45 -2.02 16.17
N SER A 40 -4.73 -1.65 16.26
CA SER A 40 -5.61 -2.05 17.36
C SER A 40 -5.84 -3.56 17.44
N ASN A 41 -5.95 -4.23 16.29
CA ASN A 41 -6.11 -5.68 16.26
C ASN A 41 -4.86 -6.39 16.77
N ILE A 42 -3.66 -5.90 16.42
CA ILE A 42 -2.40 -6.43 16.95
C ILE A 42 -2.35 -6.27 18.47
N ASP A 43 -2.75 -5.10 18.99
CA ASP A 43 -2.76 -4.80 20.42
C ASP A 43 -3.70 -5.74 21.19
N VAL A 44 -4.95 -5.89 20.72
CA VAL A 44 -5.94 -6.79 21.35
C VAL A 44 -5.48 -8.25 21.31
N LEU A 45 -4.90 -8.70 20.20
CA LEU A 45 -4.36 -10.07 20.10
C LEU A 45 -3.19 -10.30 21.06
N TYR A 46 -2.29 -9.33 21.18
CA TYR A 46 -1.15 -9.41 22.09
C TYR A 46 -1.60 -9.45 23.55
N GLU A 47 -2.52 -8.57 23.95
CA GLU A 47 -3.08 -8.53 25.31
C GLU A 47 -3.85 -9.81 25.65
N GLY A 48 -4.68 -10.30 24.71
CA GLY A 48 -5.44 -11.53 24.88
C GLY A 48 -4.54 -12.77 25.01
N LEU A 49 -3.45 -12.86 24.25
CA LEU A 49 -2.49 -13.95 24.39
C LEU A 49 -1.77 -13.89 25.75
N LYS A 50 -1.30 -12.70 26.14
CA LYS A 50 -0.61 -12.49 27.42
C LYS A 50 -1.50 -12.82 28.62
N ALA A 51 -2.79 -12.47 28.57
CA ALA A 51 -3.74 -12.77 29.63
C ALA A 51 -4.00 -14.28 29.81
N ASN A 52 -3.82 -15.07 28.75
CA ASN A 52 -3.95 -16.53 28.78
C ASN A 52 -2.59 -17.24 28.96
N GLU A 53 -1.52 -16.51 29.29
CA GLU A 53 -0.15 -17.04 29.41
C GLU A 53 0.36 -17.74 28.14
N MET A 54 -0.20 -17.38 26.98
CA MET A 54 0.21 -17.87 25.67
C MET A 54 1.06 -16.84 24.93
N SER A 55 1.94 -17.29 24.05
CA SER A 55 2.76 -16.44 23.19
C SER A 55 2.71 -16.90 21.73
N SER A 56 2.82 -15.93 20.82
CA SER A 56 2.92 -16.19 19.39
C SER A 56 4.00 -15.32 18.79
N LYS A 57 5.05 -15.96 18.26
CA LYS A 57 6.20 -15.29 17.67
C LYS A 57 5.81 -14.22 16.64
N LYS A 58 4.77 -14.48 15.84
CA LYS A 58 4.29 -13.52 14.82
C LYS A 58 3.64 -12.29 15.44
N VAL A 59 2.86 -12.47 16.51
CA VAL A 59 2.17 -11.34 17.17
C VAL A 59 3.19 -10.49 17.92
N GLU A 60 4.19 -11.10 18.54
CA GLU A 60 5.30 -10.40 19.19
C GLU A 60 6.15 -9.62 18.18
N ASP A 61 6.51 -10.24 17.05
CA ASP A 61 7.25 -9.58 15.98
C ASP A 61 6.46 -8.39 15.40
N LEU A 62 5.17 -8.56 15.15
CA LEU A 62 4.29 -7.45 14.72
C LEU A 62 4.18 -6.36 15.79
N LYS A 63 4.10 -6.71 17.07
CA LYS A 63 4.00 -5.71 18.15
C LYS A 63 5.27 -4.88 18.28
N ASN A 64 6.44 -5.49 18.04
CA ASN A 64 7.74 -4.87 18.29
C ASN A 64 8.33 -4.17 17.06
N ASN A 65 8.23 -4.78 15.88
CA ASN A 65 8.94 -4.33 14.67
C ASN A 65 8.03 -3.62 13.67
N PHE A 66 6.72 -3.90 13.66
CA PHE A 66 5.80 -3.32 12.66
C PHE A 66 5.37 -1.90 13.06
N PRO A 67 5.66 -0.86 12.25
CA PRO A 67 5.48 0.53 12.66
C PRO A 67 4.01 0.95 12.71
N ARG A 68 3.63 1.65 13.79
CA ARG A 68 2.27 2.16 13.98
C ARG A 68 1.95 3.29 13.03
N GLU A 69 0.65 3.53 12.80
CA GLU A 69 0.20 4.62 11.93
C GLU A 69 0.74 5.98 12.37
N ASN A 70 0.85 6.22 13.68
CA ASN A 70 1.35 7.49 14.22
C ASN A 70 2.86 7.69 14.00
N GLU A 71 3.64 6.61 13.98
CA GLU A 71 5.11 6.62 13.83
C GLU A 71 5.53 6.76 12.36
N MET A 72 4.65 6.36 11.44
CA MET A 72 4.94 6.42 10.01
C MET A 72 5.02 7.85 9.47
N LYS A 73 5.98 8.09 8.58
CA LYS A 73 6.05 9.31 7.77
C LYS A 73 4.84 9.38 6.82
N SER A 74 4.34 10.60 6.60
CA SER A 74 3.23 10.86 5.66
C SER A 74 3.51 10.31 4.25
N LYS A 75 4.77 10.33 3.80
CA LYS A 75 5.20 9.77 2.50
C LYS A 75 4.93 8.26 2.43
N ASP A 76 5.28 7.51 3.46
CA ASP A 76 5.16 6.05 3.49
C ASP A 76 3.72 5.57 3.68
N LYS A 77 2.86 6.38 4.32
CA LYS A 77 1.41 6.09 4.44
C LYS A 77 0.69 5.99 3.09
N TYR A 78 1.16 6.72 2.08
CA TYR A 78 0.43 6.91 0.82
C TYR A 78 1.20 6.48 -0.42
N THR A 79 2.49 6.18 -0.29
CA THR A 79 3.35 5.77 -1.40
C THR A 79 4.21 4.58 -1.00
N VAL A 80 4.46 3.71 -1.97
CA VAL A 80 5.32 2.53 -1.81
C VAL A 80 6.49 2.63 -2.78
N PHE A 81 7.56 1.92 -2.47
CA PHE A 81 8.70 1.78 -3.35
C PHE A 81 8.31 1.16 -4.71
N ASN A 82 8.89 1.69 -5.78
CA ASN A 82 8.81 1.11 -7.12
C ASN A 82 10.12 1.34 -7.89
N LYS A 83 10.86 0.25 -8.13
CA LYS A 83 12.13 0.27 -8.85
C LYS A 83 12.08 0.86 -10.27
N HIS A 84 10.90 0.85 -10.91
CA HIS A 84 10.72 1.33 -12.28
C HIS A 84 10.10 2.73 -12.37
N ALA A 85 9.63 3.29 -11.25
CA ALA A 85 9.05 4.63 -11.27
C ALA A 85 10.16 5.68 -11.15
N ARG A 86 10.01 6.80 -11.86
CA ARG A 86 10.85 7.98 -11.65
C ARG A 86 10.71 8.45 -10.20
N GLY A 87 11.84 8.60 -9.49
CA GLY A 87 11.85 8.93 -8.07
C GLY A 87 11.48 7.77 -7.14
N TYR A 88 11.51 6.53 -7.65
CA TYR A 88 11.40 5.29 -6.89
C TYR A 88 10.13 5.11 -6.05
N ARG A 89 9.07 5.87 -6.36
CA ARG A 89 7.80 5.85 -5.62
C ARG A 89 6.60 5.69 -6.54
N LYS A 90 5.61 4.93 -6.08
CA LYS A 90 4.26 4.87 -6.66
C LYS A 90 3.21 5.05 -5.57
N GLY A 91 2.03 5.57 -5.90
CA GLY A 91 0.93 5.64 -4.94
C GLY A 91 0.53 4.25 -4.44
N ALA A 92 0.25 4.10 -3.14
CA ALA A 92 -0.10 2.82 -2.53
C ALA A 92 -1.33 2.19 -3.18
N HIS A 93 -2.29 3.00 -3.66
CA HIS A 93 -3.46 2.51 -4.39
C HIS A 93 -3.12 1.83 -5.71
N PHE A 94 -1.89 1.98 -6.24
CA PHE A 94 -1.40 1.24 -7.43
C PHE A 94 -1.07 -0.21 -7.14
N VAL A 95 -0.98 -0.59 -5.86
CA VAL A 95 -0.78 -1.98 -5.49
C VAL A 95 -2.11 -2.75 -5.62
N PRO A 96 -2.12 -3.92 -6.28
CA PRO A 96 -3.28 -4.80 -6.28
C PRO A 96 -3.70 -5.13 -4.85
N LYS A 97 -5.01 -5.01 -4.56
CA LYS A 97 -5.57 -5.32 -3.24
C LYS A 97 -4.92 -4.54 -2.08
N TRP A 98 -4.42 -3.33 -2.33
CA TRP A 98 -3.79 -2.46 -1.33
C TRP A 98 -4.64 -2.18 -0.07
N THR A 99 -5.96 -2.34 -0.14
CA THR A 99 -6.86 -2.16 1.01
C THR A 99 -6.78 -3.31 2.01
N LYS A 100 -6.26 -4.47 1.60
CA LYS A 100 -6.09 -5.67 2.43
C LYS A 100 -4.62 -5.93 2.80
N LEU A 101 -3.68 -5.52 1.94
CA LEU A 101 -2.26 -5.68 2.19
C LEU A 101 -1.74 -4.64 3.20
N SER A 102 -0.93 -5.11 4.15
CA SER A 102 -0.20 -4.30 5.13
C SER A 102 1.16 -3.88 4.58
N LEU A 103 1.23 -2.71 3.94
CA LEU A 103 2.47 -2.14 3.38
C LEU A 103 2.90 -0.95 4.23
N ARG A 104 3.92 -1.15 5.07
CA ARG A 104 4.40 -0.12 6.02
C ARG A 104 5.85 0.27 5.80
N GLU A 105 6.68 -0.71 5.42
CA GLU A 105 8.12 -0.54 5.25
C GLU A 105 8.48 -0.35 3.78
N ASN A 106 9.43 0.55 3.53
CA ASN A 106 10.07 0.76 2.25
C ASN A 106 11.59 0.66 2.46
N PRO A 107 12.38 0.31 1.43
CA PRO A 107 13.83 0.29 1.52
C PRO A 107 14.39 1.65 1.98
N GLU A 108 15.43 1.61 2.80
CA GLU A 108 16.10 2.83 3.30
C GLU A 108 16.65 3.67 2.15
N ASN A 109 16.53 5.00 2.26
CA ASN A 109 16.94 6.00 1.27
C ASN A 109 16.12 6.04 -0.04
N PHE A 110 15.00 5.32 -0.13
CA PHE A 110 14.07 5.37 -1.28
C PHE A 110 12.69 5.96 -0.94
#